data_AF-A0A9E5BHN2-F1
#
_entry.id   AF-A0A9E5BHN2-F1
#
_cell.length_a   1.000
_cell.length_b   1.000
_cell.length_c   1.000
_cell.angle_alpha   90.00
_cell.angle_beta   90.00
_cell.angle_gamma   90.00
#
_symmetry.space_group_name_H-M   'P 1'
#
loop_
_entity.id
_entity.type
_entity.pdbx_description
1 polymer ?
#
loop_
_entity_poly.entity_id
_entity_poly.type
_entity_poly.pdbx_seq_one_letter_code
_entity_poly.pdbx_strand_id
1 'polypeptide(L)'
;MVGIVGFALGAAGLVLALKAKSAADKASEVAATTSASVSELSGQISAKANATDVAALSSDLATTKADIQKNNDEIKAAIEKIGSAKAKAATTGGKATVAGNGEYIIAKGDLLGTIAKKLGTSVKALQDLNPGINPNNLKVGSKIKTK
;
A
#
# COMPACT_ATOMS: atom_id res chain seq x y z
N MET A 1 0.17 -54.49 -85.94
CA MET A 1 -0.43 -53.62 -84.90
C MET A 1 0.56 -53.31 -83.78
N VAL A 2 1.54 -52.40 -83.97
CA VAL A 2 2.51 -52.06 -82.88
C VAL A 2 2.60 -50.54 -82.61
N GLY A 3 1.90 -49.68 -83.36
CA GLY A 3 2.03 -48.21 -83.22
C GLY A 3 1.08 -47.52 -82.25
N ILE A 4 -0.04 -48.14 -81.85
CA ILE A 4 -1.12 -47.44 -81.11
C ILE A 4 -0.96 -47.58 -79.58
N VAL A 5 -0.33 -48.66 -79.11
CA VAL A 5 -0.17 -48.94 -77.67
C VAL A 5 0.86 -48.01 -77.00
N GLY A 6 1.91 -47.58 -77.72
CA GLY A 6 2.92 -46.66 -77.20
C GLY A 6 2.41 -45.22 -77.00
N PHE A 7 1.50 -44.75 -77.85
CA PHE A 7 0.94 -43.40 -77.75
C PHE A 7 -0.06 -43.26 -76.59
N ALA A 8 -0.86 -44.30 -76.34
CA ALA A 8 -1.82 -44.31 -75.23
C ALA A 8 -1.14 -44.26 -73.84
N LEU A 9 -0.02 -44.96 -73.67
CA LEU A 9 0.77 -44.93 -72.44
C LEU A 9 1.48 -43.58 -72.23
N GLY A 10 1.98 -42.96 -73.30
CA GLY A 10 2.58 -41.62 -73.24
C GLY A 10 1.58 -40.54 -72.83
N ALA A 11 0.36 -40.58 -73.37
CA ALA A 11 -0.70 -39.64 -73.01
C ALA A 11 -1.16 -39.81 -71.54
N ALA A 12 -1.28 -41.05 -71.06
CA ALA A 12 -1.63 -41.33 -69.66
C ALA A 12 -0.55 -40.85 -68.67
N GLY A 13 0.74 -41.05 -69.01
CA GLY A 13 1.87 -40.58 -68.22
C GLY A 13 1.93 -39.05 -68.12
N LEU A 14 1.66 -38.34 -69.22
CA LEU A 14 1.62 -36.88 -69.25
C LEU A 14 0.50 -36.31 -68.37
N VAL A 15 -0.71 -36.89 -68.43
CA VAL A 15 -1.84 -36.46 -67.61
C VAL A 15 -1.56 -36.68 -66.12
N LEU A 16 -0.94 -37.80 -65.75
CA LEU A 16 -0.55 -38.07 -64.37
C LEU A 16 0.50 -37.08 -63.87
N ALA A 17 1.51 -36.76 -64.69
CA ALA A 17 2.54 -35.78 -64.36
C ALA A 17 1.96 -34.37 -64.14
N LEU A 18 1.00 -33.95 -64.97
CA LEU A 18 0.31 -32.67 -64.81
C LEU A 18 -0.53 -32.61 -63.52
N LYS A 19 -1.22 -33.71 -63.17
CA LYS A 19 -2.02 -33.79 -61.95
C LYS A 19 -1.14 -33.77 -60.69
N ALA A 20 0.01 -34.46 -60.72
CA ALA A 20 1.00 -34.41 -59.65
C ALA A 20 1.60 -33.02 -59.46
N LYS A 21 1.93 -32.33 -60.57
CA LYS A 21 2.46 -30.96 -60.52
C LYS A 21 1.45 -29.97 -59.94
N SER A 22 0.19 -30.02 -60.39
CA SER A 22 -0.86 -29.15 -59.85
C SER A 22 -1.12 -29.39 -58.35
N ALA A 23 -1.01 -30.64 -57.88
CA ALA A 23 -1.10 -30.95 -56.46
C ALA A 23 0.10 -30.38 -55.67
N ALA A 24 1.31 -30.41 -56.23
CA ALA A 24 2.51 -29.83 -55.63
C ALA A 24 2.43 -28.29 -55.55
N ASP A 25 1.93 -27.63 -56.61
CA ASP A 25 1.75 -26.18 -56.64
C ASP A 25 0.76 -25.72 -55.56
N LYS A 26 -0.38 -26.42 -55.43
CA LYS A 26 -1.37 -26.16 -54.36
C LYS A 26 -0.80 -26.39 -52.97
N ALA A 27 0.01 -27.44 -52.79
CA ALA A 27 0.66 -27.70 -51.51
C ALA A 27 1.68 -26.60 -51.15
N SER A 28 2.42 -26.09 -52.15
CA SER A 28 3.36 -24.99 -51.97
C SER A 28 2.66 -23.67 -51.63
N GLU A 29 1.52 -23.38 -52.25
CA GLU A 29 0.71 -22.19 -51.95
C GLU A 29 0.12 -22.23 -50.53
N VAL A 30 -0.38 -23.40 -50.12
CA VAL A 30 -0.84 -23.62 -48.74
C VAL A 30 0.32 -23.47 -47.75
N ALA A 31 1.52 -23.97 -48.07
CA ALA A 31 2.71 -23.81 -47.22
C ALA A 31 3.19 -22.35 -47.13
N ALA A 32 3.16 -21.61 -48.24
CA ALA A 32 3.51 -20.18 -48.28
C ALA A 32 2.52 -19.34 -47.46
N THR A 33 1.22 -19.59 -47.62
CA THR A 33 0.17 -18.92 -46.86
C THR A 33 0.25 -19.27 -45.37
N THR A 34 0.49 -20.55 -45.04
CA THR A 34 0.64 -20.99 -43.65
C THR A 34 1.85 -20.37 -42.99
N SER A 35 2.99 -20.30 -43.67
CA SER A 35 4.21 -19.67 -43.13
C SER A 35 4.07 -18.14 -42.98
N ALA A 36 3.36 -17.48 -43.89
CA ALA A 36 3.01 -16.07 -43.75
C ALA A 36 2.13 -15.82 -42.51
N SER A 37 1.07 -16.61 -42.34
CA SER A 37 0.21 -16.55 -41.14
C SER A 37 1.00 -16.85 -39.86
N VAL A 38 1.89 -17.84 -39.85
CA VAL A 38 2.75 -18.15 -38.68
C VAL A 38 3.70 -16.99 -38.37
N SER A 39 4.28 -16.35 -39.38
CA SER A 39 5.14 -15.18 -39.20
C SER A 39 4.34 -13.99 -38.64
N GLU A 40 3.11 -13.80 -39.11
CA GLU A 40 2.25 -12.71 -38.63
C GLU A 40 1.76 -12.96 -37.19
N LEU A 41 1.33 -14.20 -36.88
CA LEU A 41 1.04 -14.59 -35.49
C LEU A 41 2.27 -14.45 -34.60
N SER A 42 3.46 -14.83 -35.06
CA SER A 42 4.71 -14.69 -34.30
C SER A 42 5.08 -13.23 -34.06
N GLY A 43 4.91 -12.36 -35.06
CA GLY A 43 5.10 -10.92 -34.94
C GLY A 43 4.10 -10.28 -33.96
N GLN A 44 2.83 -10.67 -34.03
CA GLN A 44 1.79 -10.21 -33.10
C GLN A 44 2.03 -10.71 -31.67
N ILE A 45 2.45 -11.96 -31.49
CA ILE A 45 2.87 -12.49 -30.19
C ILE A 45 4.04 -11.67 -29.65
N SER A 46 5.04 -11.35 -30.47
CA SER A 46 6.20 -10.56 -30.03
C SER A 46 5.85 -9.10 -29.69
N ALA A 47 4.90 -8.50 -30.40
CA ALA A 47 4.46 -7.12 -30.17
C ALA A 47 3.46 -6.99 -29.00
N LYS A 48 2.64 -8.01 -28.75
CA LYS A 48 1.55 -7.99 -27.76
C LYS A 48 1.87 -8.76 -26.48
N ALA A 49 2.86 -9.64 -26.47
CA ALA A 49 3.19 -10.42 -25.29
C ALA A 49 4.09 -9.61 -24.34
N ASN A 50 3.45 -9.04 -23.33
CA ASN A 50 3.95 -8.96 -21.97
C ASN A 50 5.08 -7.97 -21.70
N ALA A 51 5.97 -7.60 -22.62
CA ALA A 51 7.09 -6.72 -22.29
C ALA A 51 6.63 -5.31 -21.87
N THR A 52 5.70 -4.73 -22.64
CA THR A 52 5.13 -3.40 -22.33
C THR A 52 4.24 -3.43 -21.09
N ASP A 53 3.38 -4.46 -20.98
CA ASP A 53 2.46 -4.58 -19.84
C ASP A 53 3.20 -4.93 -18.54
N VAL A 54 4.22 -5.80 -18.60
CA VAL A 54 5.09 -6.11 -17.44
C VAL A 54 5.93 -4.89 -17.06
N ALA A 55 6.41 -4.11 -18.04
CA ALA A 55 7.10 -2.86 -17.76
C ALA A 55 6.16 -1.85 -17.07
N ALA A 56 4.93 -1.68 -17.55
CA ALA A 56 3.92 -0.83 -16.92
C ALA A 56 3.60 -1.29 -15.49
N LEU A 57 3.33 -2.58 -15.29
CA LEU A 57 3.08 -3.16 -13.96
C LEU A 57 4.28 -2.99 -13.02
N SER A 58 5.51 -3.09 -13.53
CA SER A 58 6.72 -2.87 -12.72
C SER A 58 6.88 -1.40 -12.31
N SER A 59 6.49 -0.46 -13.19
CA SER A 59 6.48 0.97 -12.91
C SER A 59 5.40 1.33 -11.88
N ASP A 60 4.21 0.76 -12.01
CA ASP A 60 3.10 0.93 -11.05
C ASP A 60 3.47 0.37 -9.67
N LEU A 61 4.14 -0.79 -9.65
CA LEU A 61 4.64 -1.40 -8.41
C LEU A 61 5.73 -0.54 -7.76
N ALA A 62 6.65 0.02 -8.54
CA ALA A 62 7.69 0.91 -8.03
C ALA A 62 7.08 2.19 -7.43
N THR A 63 6.08 2.76 -8.09
CA THR A 63 5.35 3.93 -7.61
C THR A 63 4.60 3.62 -6.30
N THR A 64 3.84 2.52 -6.28
CA THR A 64 3.12 2.05 -5.08
C THR A 64 4.07 1.82 -3.90
N LYS A 65 5.24 1.24 -4.15
CA LYS A 65 6.26 1.03 -3.10
C LYS A 65 6.79 2.35 -2.55
N ALA A 66 7.04 3.33 -3.41
CA ALA A 66 7.49 4.66 -3.00
C ALA A 66 6.43 5.37 -2.14
N ASP A 67 5.15 5.29 -2.53
CA ASP A 67 4.04 5.87 -1.78
C ASP A 67 3.86 5.22 -0.40
N ILE A 68 3.94 3.88 -0.33
CA ILE A 68 3.91 3.16 0.95
C ILE A 68 5.06 3.61 1.86
N GLN A 69 6.26 3.76 1.30
CA GLN A 69 7.42 4.16 2.08
C GLN A 69 7.27 5.59 2.62
N LYS A 70 6.80 6.52 1.78
CA LYS A 70 6.47 7.88 2.21
C LYS A 70 5.43 7.90 3.32
N ASN A 71 4.35 7.14 3.18
CA ASN A 71 3.31 7.04 4.22
C ASN A 71 3.87 6.50 5.55
N ASN A 72 4.76 5.50 5.50
CA ASN A 72 5.41 4.97 6.70
C ASN A 72 6.29 6.01 7.39
N ASP A 73 7.05 6.80 6.63
CA ASP A 73 7.90 7.86 7.16
C ASP A 73 7.06 8.98 7.81
N GLU A 74 5.94 9.36 7.18
CA GLU A 74 4.99 10.33 7.73
C GLU A 74 4.32 9.85 9.02
N ILE A 75 3.89 8.59 9.07
CA ILE A 75 3.31 7.97 10.27
C ILE A 75 4.35 7.93 11.39
N LYS A 76 5.59 7.55 11.08
CA LYS A 76 6.69 7.53 12.07
C LYS A 76 6.93 8.92 12.65
N ALA A 77 7.01 9.94 11.80
CA ALA A 77 7.18 11.33 12.24
C ALA A 77 6.00 11.80 13.11
N ALA A 78 4.77 11.43 12.75
CA ALA A 78 3.59 11.74 13.54
C ALA A 78 3.62 11.07 14.92
N ILE A 79 4.03 9.80 15.00
CA ILE A 79 4.20 9.06 16.26
C ILE A 79 5.26 9.73 17.14
N GLU A 80 6.41 10.09 16.58
CA GLU A 80 7.47 10.80 17.31
C GLU A 80 6.98 12.14 17.87
N LYS A 81 6.19 12.89 17.08
CA LYS A 81 5.58 14.15 17.53
C LYS A 81 4.58 13.95 18.67
N ILE A 82 3.75 12.91 18.60
CA ILE A 82 2.81 12.55 19.68
C ILE A 82 3.58 12.12 20.94
N GLY A 83 4.62 11.30 20.80
CA GLY A 83 5.49 10.89 21.90
C GLY A 83 6.15 12.08 22.59
N SER A 84 6.67 13.02 21.79
CA SER A 84 7.26 14.27 22.25
C SER A 84 6.25 15.17 22.98
N ALA A 85 5.01 15.25 22.48
CA ALA A 85 3.94 16.02 23.11
C ALA A 85 3.50 15.40 24.45
N LYS A 86 3.44 14.06 24.53
CA LYS A 86 3.14 13.33 25.78
C LYS A 86 4.26 13.49 26.81
N ALA A 87 5.52 13.46 26.39
CA ALA A 87 6.67 13.70 27.25
C ALA A 87 6.69 15.15 27.77
N LYS A 88 6.40 16.14 26.91
CA LYS A 88 6.31 17.55 27.30
C LYS A 88 5.19 17.82 28.31
N ALA A 89 4.06 17.11 28.20
CA ALA A 89 2.97 17.17 29.18
C ALA A 89 3.34 16.52 30.53
N ALA A 90 4.22 15.52 30.55
CA ALA A 90 4.71 14.89 31.78
C ALA A 90 5.76 15.77 32.51
N THR A 91 6.58 16.54 31.79
CA THR A 91 7.64 17.37 32.38
C THR A 91 7.15 18.66 33.06
N THR A 92 5.90 19.07 32.88
CA THR A 92 5.30 20.18 33.65
C THR A 92 4.65 19.72 34.95
N GLY A 93 4.56 18.41 35.20
CA GLY A 93 4.12 17.84 36.48
C GLY A 93 5.22 17.98 37.52
N GLY A 94 5.36 19.18 38.09
CA GLY A 94 6.19 19.39 39.28
C GLY A 94 5.86 18.33 40.33
N LYS A 95 6.90 17.68 40.84
CA LYS A 95 6.83 16.61 41.86
C LYS A 95 5.90 17.04 43.00
N ALA A 96 4.67 16.54 42.99
CA ALA A 96 3.71 16.77 44.04
C ALA A 96 4.14 15.96 45.27
N THR A 97 4.80 16.63 46.21
CA THR A 97 5.06 16.07 47.53
C THR A 97 3.76 16.15 48.31
N VAL A 98 3.13 14.99 48.55
CA VAL A 98 2.10 14.86 49.58
C VAL A 98 2.79 15.18 50.90
N ALA A 99 2.59 16.39 51.42
CA ALA A 99 2.97 16.70 52.79
C ALA A 99 2.08 15.82 53.68
N GLY A 100 2.68 14.97 54.51
CA GLY A 100 2.04 13.84 55.22
C GLY A 100 0.92 14.20 56.21
N ASN A 101 0.29 15.35 56.11
CA ASN A 101 -0.62 15.91 57.10
C ASN A 101 -1.99 16.32 56.52
N GLY A 102 -2.38 15.78 55.36
CA GLY A 102 -3.67 16.15 54.73
C GLY A 102 -3.66 17.51 54.04
N GLU A 103 -2.48 17.97 53.64
CA GLU A 103 -2.28 19.18 52.84
C GLU A 103 -1.60 18.85 51.51
N TYR A 104 -2.00 19.58 50.46
CA TYR A 104 -1.43 19.48 49.13
C TYR A 104 -0.93 20.84 48.65
N ILE A 105 0.31 20.89 48.18
CA ILE A 105 0.90 22.10 47.57
C ILE A 105 0.61 22.05 46.08
N ILE A 106 -0.11 23.05 45.57
CA ILE A 106 -0.50 23.16 44.16
C ILE A 106 0.76 23.29 43.29
N ALA A 107 0.96 22.36 42.37
CA ALA A 107 2.02 22.44 41.38
C ALA A 107 1.56 23.20 40.12
N LYS A 108 2.52 23.62 39.29
CA LYS A 108 2.23 24.29 38.02
C LYS A 108 1.42 23.35 37.12
N GLY A 109 0.27 23.82 36.65
CA GLY A 109 -0.63 23.05 35.78
C GLY A 109 -1.62 22.15 36.52
N ASP A 110 -1.62 22.15 37.86
CA ASP A 110 -2.67 21.45 38.61
C ASP A 110 -4.01 22.20 38.51
N LEU A 111 -5.05 21.42 38.24
CA LEU A 111 -6.47 21.80 38.33
C LEU A 111 -7.11 21.07 39.51
N LEU A 112 -8.17 21.62 40.10
CA LEU A 112 -8.86 20.99 41.23
C LEU A 112 -9.30 19.56 40.89
N GLY A 113 -9.74 19.33 39.64
CA GLY A 113 -10.09 18.00 39.13
C GLY A 113 -8.90 17.05 38.99
N THR A 114 -7.74 17.53 38.57
CA THR A 114 -6.52 16.69 38.49
C THR A 114 -5.99 16.34 39.88
N ILE A 115 -6.07 17.27 40.84
CA ILE A 115 -5.68 17.05 42.23
C ILE A 115 -6.63 16.03 42.86
N ALA A 116 -7.94 16.21 42.69
CA ALA A 116 -8.95 15.29 43.19
C ALA A 116 -8.72 13.85 42.70
N LYS A 117 -8.47 13.68 41.39
CA LYS A 117 -8.14 12.38 40.79
C LYS A 117 -6.85 11.78 41.36
N LYS A 118 -5.78 12.57 41.49
CA LYS A 118 -4.49 12.11 42.06
C LYS A 118 -4.64 11.62 43.50
N LEU A 119 -5.51 12.27 44.27
CA LEU A 119 -5.72 11.99 45.70
C LEU A 119 -6.87 11.01 45.96
N GLY A 120 -7.58 10.53 44.93
CA GLY A 120 -8.73 9.65 45.08
C GLY A 120 -9.93 10.29 45.79
N THR A 121 -10.06 11.63 45.73
CA THR A 121 -11.16 12.38 46.33
C THR A 121 -12.02 13.05 45.25
N SER A 122 -13.09 13.75 45.66
CA SER A 122 -13.93 14.52 44.74
C SER A 122 -13.57 16.01 44.76
N VAL A 123 -13.81 16.68 43.63
CA VAL A 123 -13.69 18.15 43.53
C VAL A 123 -14.55 18.84 44.59
N LYS A 124 -15.76 18.31 44.81
CA LYS A 124 -16.69 18.83 45.82
C LYS A 124 -16.10 18.71 47.23
N ALA A 125 -15.55 17.57 47.61
CA ALA A 125 -14.93 17.40 48.92
C ALA A 125 -13.76 18.37 49.15
N LEU A 126 -12.95 18.64 48.11
CA LEU A 126 -11.88 19.64 48.19
C LEU A 126 -12.42 21.07 48.34
N GLN A 127 -13.53 21.42 47.67
CA GLN A 127 -14.17 22.73 47.83
C GLN A 127 -14.79 22.89 49.22
N ASP A 128 -15.44 21.84 49.72
CA ASP A 128 -16.08 21.83 51.04
C ASP A 128 -15.04 22.03 52.16
N LEU A 129 -13.84 21.44 52.03
CA LEU A 129 -12.72 21.60 52.96
C LEU A 129 -12.01 22.97 52.85
N ASN A 130 -12.16 23.66 51.71
CA ASN A 130 -11.45 24.90 51.41
C ASN A 130 -12.45 25.98 50.91
N PRO A 131 -13.33 26.49 51.79
CA PRO A 131 -14.30 27.50 51.40
C PRO A 131 -13.60 28.75 50.83
N GLY A 132 -14.05 29.21 49.66
CA GLY A 132 -13.48 30.36 48.95
C GLY A 132 -12.40 30.02 47.92
N ILE A 133 -12.02 28.74 47.76
CA ILE A 133 -11.12 28.35 46.68
C ILE A 133 -11.81 28.46 45.32
N ASN A 134 -11.18 29.12 44.36
CA ASN A 134 -11.68 29.22 42.99
C ASN A 134 -11.04 28.13 42.12
N PRO A 135 -11.83 27.15 41.60
CA PRO A 135 -11.30 26.06 40.76
C PRO A 135 -10.63 26.54 39.47
N ASN A 136 -11.03 27.71 38.97
CA ASN A 136 -10.50 28.29 37.75
C ASN A 136 -9.26 29.17 37.99
N ASN A 137 -8.89 29.42 39.25
CA ASN A 137 -7.79 30.32 39.59
C ASN A 137 -6.94 29.80 40.76
N LEU A 138 -6.39 28.61 40.58
CA LEU A 138 -5.48 28.00 41.54
C LEU A 138 -4.10 28.65 41.49
N LYS A 139 -3.58 29.02 42.65
CA LYS A 139 -2.25 29.63 42.80
C LYS A 139 -1.21 28.56 43.01
N VAL A 140 -0.21 28.51 42.13
CA VAL A 140 0.92 27.58 42.24
C VAL A 140 1.72 27.88 43.51
N GLY A 141 2.07 26.85 44.27
CA GLY A 141 2.76 26.94 45.56
C GLY A 141 1.82 27.13 46.76
N SER A 142 0.53 27.38 46.55
CA SER A 142 -0.44 27.46 47.63
C SER A 142 -0.80 26.08 48.17
N LYS A 143 -1.06 26.01 49.48
CA LYS A 143 -1.48 24.81 50.20
C LYS A 143 -3.01 24.73 50.23
N ILE A 144 -3.54 23.54 50.06
CA ILE A 144 -4.97 23.22 50.22
C ILE A 144 -5.15 22.03 51.13
N LYS A 145 -6.26 21.97 51.86
CA LYS A 145 -6.65 20.82 52.69
C LYS A 145 -7.24 19.72 51.82
N THR A 146 -6.95 18.47 52.14
CA THR A 146 -7.34 17.31 51.32
C THR A 146 -8.11 16.21 52.05
N LYS A 147 -8.12 16.21 53.37
CA LYS A 147 -8.86 15.27 54.23
C LYS A 147 -9.02 15.85 55.63
#